data_AF-A0A519ZEX0-F1
#
_entry.id   AF-A0A519ZEX0-F1
#
_cell.length_a   1.000
_cell.length_b   1.000
_cell.length_c   1.000
_cell.angle_alpha   90.00
_cell.angle_beta   90.00
_cell.angle_gamma   90.00
#
_symmetry.space_group_name_H-M   'P 1'
#
loop_
_entity.id
_entity.type
_entity.pdbx_description
1 polymer ?
#
loop_
_entity_poly.entity_id
_entity_poly.type
_entity_poly.pdbx_seq_one_letter_code
_entity_poly.pdbx_strand_id
1 'polypeptide(L)'
;MWTFVGHKKRKVWLWLVVERASRRIVGWTVGSRGEAPLRRLWASLPRRYRRHCWYFTDLWKAYAKVLPRWQHRPCPKGEGQTSIVEAINCSLRQRCGVLVRKSCSFSKSLAMHTARIKLVIDKYNLTLK
;
A
#
# COMPACT_ATOMS: atom_id res chain seq x y z
N MET A 1 4.88 -2.22 -0.49
CA MET A 1 6.21 -1.69 -0.91
C MET A 1 6.99 -1.21 0.32
N TRP A 2 8.31 -0.99 0.25
CA TRP A 2 9.07 -0.40 1.37
C TRP A 2 9.93 0.80 0.95
N THR A 3 10.26 1.62 1.93
CA THR A 3 11.05 2.87 1.85
C THR A 3 11.80 3.10 3.17
N PHE A 4 12.50 4.23 3.31
CA PHE A 4 13.33 4.62 4.45
C PHE A 4 12.94 5.99 4.96
N VAL A 5 13.06 6.21 6.26
CA VAL A 5 12.75 7.50 6.92
C VAL A 5 13.85 7.81 7.93
N GLY A 6 14.37 9.04 7.93
CA GLY A 6 15.41 9.49 8.86
C GLY A 6 16.81 8.97 8.54
N HIS A 7 16.96 7.67 8.31
CA HIS A 7 18.23 7.04 7.91
C HIS A 7 17.99 5.69 7.23
N LYS A 8 19.00 5.19 6.48
CA LYS A 8 18.92 3.98 5.65
C LYS A 8 18.64 2.68 6.41
N LYS A 9 18.85 2.62 7.73
CA LYS A 9 18.52 1.43 8.55
C LYS A 9 17.05 1.39 8.96
N ARG A 10 16.36 2.54 9.02
CA ARG A 10 14.95 2.62 9.40
C ARG A 10 14.05 2.36 8.20
N LYS A 11 13.81 1.08 7.95
CA LYS A 11 12.89 0.59 6.92
C LYS A 11 11.43 0.76 7.35
N VAL A 12 10.62 1.36 6.49
CA VAL A 12 9.16 1.46 6.65
C VAL A 12 8.44 0.88 5.45
N TRP A 13 7.24 0.36 5.66
CA TRP A 13 6.41 -0.29 4.67
C TRP A 13 5.23 0.59 4.31
N LEU A 14 5.06 0.81 3.01
CA LEU A 14 3.86 1.39 2.43
C LEU A 14 2.92 0.23 2.06
N TRP A 15 1.79 0.19 2.75
CA TRP A 15 0.66 -0.70 2.48
C TRP A 15 -0.34 0.05 1.62
N LEU A 16 -0.88 -0.62 0.59
CA LEU A 16 -1.83 -0.05 -0.36
C LEU A 16 -3.05 -0.95 -0.46
N VAL A 17 -4.21 -0.34 -0.61
CA VAL A 17 -5.47 -0.98 -1.00
C VAL A 17 -5.88 -0.36 -2.33
N VAL A 18 -5.99 -1.21 -3.34
CA VAL A 18 -6.29 -0.80 -4.70
C VAL A 18 -7.59 -1.45 -5.13
N GLU A 19 -8.51 -0.65 -5.64
CA GLU A 19 -9.71 -1.14 -6.30
C GLU A 19 -9.35 -1.59 -7.72
N ARG A 20 -9.58 -2.87 -8.05
CA ARG A 20 -9.12 -3.44 -9.32
C ARG A 20 -9.80 -2.85 -10.55
N ALA A 21 -11.10 -2.61 -10.46
CA ALA A 21 -11.91 -2.13 -11.59
C ALA A 21 -11.48 -0.73 -12.03
N SER A 22 -11.35 0.20 -11.08
CA SER A 22 -10.99 1.61 -11.36
C SER A 22 -9.47 1.87 -11.30
N ARG A 23 -8.69 0.93 -10.78
CA ARG A 23 -7.26 1.08 -10.42
C ARG A 23 -7.00 2.18 -9.38
N ARG A 24 -8.03 2.72 -8.72
CA ARG A 24 -7.89 3.75 -7.70
C ARG A 24 -7.30 3.19 -6.42
N ILE A 25 -6.45 3.99 -5.77
CA ILE A 25 -5.93 3.71 -4.44
C ILE A 25 -6.97 4.20 -3.44
N VAL A 26 -7.68 3.25 -2.80
CA VAL A 26 -8.80 3.54 -1.88
C VAL A 26 -8.37 3.60 -0.42
N GLY A 27 -7.16 3.15 -0.12
CA GLY A 27 -6.59 3.24 1.21
C GLY A 27 -5.09 2.96 1.18
N TRP A 28 -4.36 3.56 2.12
CA TRP A 28 -2.93 3.30 2.29
C TRP A 28 -2.48 3.66 3.71
N THR A 29 -1.38 3.07 4.16
CA THR A 29 -0.72 3.45 5.42
C THR A 29 0.78 3.20 5.34
N VAL A 30 1.54 3.94 6.14
CA VAL A 30 2.98 3.70 6.37
C VAL A 30 3.16 3.06 7.75
N GLY A 31 4.04 2.06 7.86
CA GLY A 31 4.33 1.42 9.15
C GLY A 31 5.31 0.26 9.07
N SER A 32 5.33 -0.60 10.09
CA SER A 32 6.08 -1.86 10.07
C SER A 32 5.43 -2.89 9.13
N ARG A 33 6.13 -4.00 8.87
CA ARG A 33 5.57 -5.16 8.12
C ARG A 33 4.73 -6.08 9.03
N GLY A 34 3.92 -5.49 9.90
CA GLY A 34 3.19 -6.20 10.94
C GLY A 34 1.68 -6.08 10.82
N GLU A 35 0.98 -6.71 11.74
CA GLU A 35 -0.48 -6.68 11.83
C GLU A 35 -1.01 -5.31 12.24
N ALA A 36 -0.34 -4.60 13.16
CA ALA A 36 -0.85 -3.35 13.69
C ALA A 36 -1.07 -2.27 12.61
N PRO A 37 -0.12 -1.98 11.70
CA PRO A 37 -0.38 -1.10 10.57
C PRO A 37 -1.51 -1.60 9.66
N LEU A 38 -1.57 -2.90 9.40
CA LEU A 38 -2.59 -3.49 8.54
C LEU A 38 -4.00 -3.38 9.16
N ARG A 39 -4.15 -3.55 10.48
CA ARG A 39 -5.42 -3.33 11.19
C ARG A 39 -5.87 -1.88 11.12
N ARG A 40 -4.94 -0.93 11.27
CA ARG A 40 -5.24 0.51 11.10
C ARG A 40 -5.71 0.81 9.68
N LEU A 41 -5.03 0.24 8.69
CA LEU A 41 -5.43 0.35 7.29
C LEU A 41 -6.82 -0.25 7.04
N TRP A 42 -7.09 -1.42 7.59
CA TRP A 42 -8.40 -2.06 7.47
C TRP A 42 -9.50 -1.20 8.09
N ALA A 43 -9.27 -0.71 9.30
CA ALA A 43 -10.23 0.13 10.03
C ALA A 43 -10.50 1.48 9.33
N SER A 44 -9.52 2.05 8.64
CA SER A 44 -9.68 3.31 7.92
C SER A 44 -10.49 3.18 6.62
N LEU A 45 -10.72 1.95 6.13
CA LEU A 45 -11.51 1.75 4.93
C LEU A 45 -13.01 2.01 5.19
N PRO A 46 -13.69 2.70 4.24
CA PRO A 46 -15.14 2.85 4.26
C PRO A 46 -15.87 1.51 4.42
N ARG A 47 -17.02 1.54 5.10
CA ARG A 47 -17.82 0.34 5.41
C ARG A 47 -18.13 -0.53 4.19
N ARG A 48 -18.33 0.10 3.01
CA ARG A 48 -18.59 -0.61 1.74
C ARG A 48 -17.47 -1.59 1.37
N TYR A 49 -16.22 -1.15 1.50
CA TYR A 49 -15.04 -1.96 1.19
C TYR A 49 -14.90 -3.10 2.20
N ARG A 50 -15.15 -2.82 3.48
CA ARG A 50 -15.07 -3.82 4.54
C ARG A 50 -16.15 -4.91 4.50
N ARG A 51 -17.24 -4.74 3.75
CA ARG A 51 -18.38 -5.69 3.75
C ARG A 51 -18.69 -6.30 2.40
N HIS A 52 -18.40 -5.65 1.28
CA HIS A 52 -18.91 -6.08 -0.02
C HIS A 52 -17.80 -6.35 -1.04
N CYS A 53 -16.56 -6.57 -0.59
CA CYS A 53 -15.42 -6.75 -1.48
C CYS A 53 -14.62 -8.01 -1.15
N TRP A 54 -13.98 -8.55 -2.18
CA TRP A 54 -12.97 -9.59 -2.06
C TRP A 54 -11.58 -8.98 -2.15
N TYR A 55 -10.67 -9.47 -1.30
CA TYR A 55 -9.31 -8.98 -1.19
C TYR A 55 -8.32 -10.04 -1.63
N PHE A 56 -7.66 -9.74 -2.73
CA PHE A 56 -6.60 -10.56 -3.27
C PHE A 56 -5.26 -10.08 -2.73
N THR A 57 -4.57 -10.93 -1.98
CA THR A 57 -3.29 -10.59 -1.36
C THR A 57 -2.26 -11.68 -1.62
N ASP A 58 -0.99 -11.36 -1.39
CA ASP A 58 0.03 -12.39 -1.30
C ASP A 58 -0.17 -13.28 -0.05
N LEU A 59 0.64 -14.34 0.06
CA LEU A 59 0.61 -15.33 1.14
C LEU A 59 1.18 -14.82 2.48
N TRP A 60 1.25 -13.50 2.70
CA TRP A 60 1.78 -12.96 3.94
C TRP A 60 0.82 -13.20 5.12
N LYS A 61 1.35 -13.81 6.19
CA LYS A 61 0.58 -14.25 7.39
C LYS A 61 -0.26 -13.15 8.04
N ALA A 62 0.14 -11.88 7.94
CA ALA A 62 -0.62 -10.78 8.54
C ALA A 62 -1.99 -10.58 7.88
N TYR A 63 -2.15 -10.90 6.59
CA TYR A 63 -3.44 -10.74 5.90
C TYR A 63 -4.50 -11.69 6.46
N ALA A 64 -4.15 -12.96 6.65
CA ALA A 64 -5.06 -13.97 7.19
C ALA A 64 -5.54 -13.65 8.62
N LYS A 65 -4.79 -12.84 9.37
CA LYS A 65 -5.14 -12.43 10.74
C LYS A 65 -6.00 -11.17 10.81
N VAL A 66 -5.98 -10.33 9.78
CA VAL A 66 -6.68 -9.03 9.77
C VAL A 66 -7.92 -9.06 8.89
N LEU A 67 -7.84 -9.72 7.74
CA LEU A 67 -8.94 -9.80 6.79
C LEU A 67 -9.90 -10.94 7.18
N PRO A 68 -11.22 -10.72 7.06
CA PRO A 68 -12.19 -11.80 7.27
C PRO A 68 -11.92 -12.96 6.30
N ARG A 69 -11.96 -14.20 6.80
CA ARG A 69 -11.66 -15.42 6.03
C ARG A 69 -12.48 -15.54 4.74
N TRP A 70 -13.74 -15.09 4.76
CA TRP A 70 -14.64 -15.16 3.60
C TRP A 70 -14.30 -14.12 2.51
N GLN A 71 -13.68 -13.00 2.87
CA GLN A 71 -13.24 -11.95 1.93
C GLN A 71 -11.81 -12.16 1.42
N HIS A 72 -10.98 -12.87 2.19
CA HIS A 72 -9.58 -13.09 1.87
C HIS A 72 -9.42 -14.15 0.76
N ARG A 73 -8.73 -13.75 -0.32
CA ARG A 73 -8.33 -14.62 -1.43
C ARG A 73 -6.81 -14.57 -1.55
N PRO A 74 -6.08 -15.44 -0.83
CA PRO A 74 -4.63 -15.51 -0.97
C PRO A 74 -4.29 -16.05 -2.37
N CYS A 75 -3.52 -15.27 -3.13
CA CYS A 75 -3.02 -15.67 -4.45
C CYS A 75 -1.49 -15.86 -4.39
N PRO A 76 -0.96 -17.05 -4.72
CA PRO A 76 0.47 -17.24 -4.91
C PRO A 76 0.99 -16.38 -6.07
N LYS A 77 2.30 -16.09 -6.03
CA LYS A 77 2.98 -15.37 -7.12
C LYS A 77 2.89 -16.17 -8.41
N GLY A 78 2.44 -15.54 -9.50
CA GLY A 78 2.38 -16.14 -10.83
C GLY A 78 0.99 -16.07 -11.48
N GLU A 79 -0.08 -15.90 -10.70
CA GLU A 79 -1.46 -15.90 -11.22
C GLU A 79 -1.88 -14.58 -11.93
N GLY A 80 -0.97 -13.61 -12.06
CA GLY A 80 -1.25 -12.30 -12.69
C GLY A 80 -2.22 -11.39 -11.91
N GLN A 81 -2.85 -11.90 -10.86
CA GLN A 81 -3.83 -11.22 -10.02
C GLN A 81 -3.26 -9.99 -9.26
N THR A 82 -1.95 -9.93 -9.03
CA THR A 82 -1.27 -8.80 -8.36
C THR A 82 -0.60 -7.81 -9.32
N SER A 83 -0.67 -8.04 -10.63
CA SER A 83 -0.01 -7.22 -11.66
C SER A 83 -0.39 -5.74 -11.58
N ILE A 84 -1.67 -5.44 -11.33
CA ILE A 84 -2.17 -4.06 -11.19
C ILE A 84 -1.47 -3.34 -10.04
N VAL A 85 -1.38 -3.99 -8.88
CA VAL A 85 -0.73 -3.40 -7.69
C VAL A 85 0.78 -3.22 -7.93
N GLU A 86 1.40 -4.14 -8.66
CA GLU A 86 2.81 -4.04 -9.05
C GLU A 86 3.06 -2.87 -10.01
N ALA A 87 2.20 -2.68 -11.01
CA ALA A 87 2.25 -1.55 -11.94
C ALA A 87 2.07 -0.21 -11.20
N ILE A 88 1.12 -0.13 -10.27
CA ILE A 88 0.91 1.05 -9.42
C ILE A 88 2.14 1.32 -8.56
N ASN A 89 2.70 0.29 -7.92
CA ASN A 89 3.94 0.44 -7.15
C ASN A 89 5.09 0.96 -8.02
N CYS A 90 5.19 0.54 -9.28
CA CYS A 90 6.18 1.04 -10.22
C CYS A 90 5.96 2.53 -10.52
N SER A 91 4.72 2.92 -10.86
CA SER A 91 4.34 4.31 -11.14
C SER A 91 4.63 5.25 -9.95
N LEU A 92 4.27 4.82 -8.73
CA LEU A 92 4.54 5.58 -7.51
C LEU A 92 6.04 5.78 -7.27
N ARG A 93 6.89 4.78 -7.57
CA ARG A 93 8.35 4.93 -7.45
C ARG A 93 8.92 5.93 -8.43
N GLN A 94 8.45 5.92 -9.67
CA GLN A 94 8.91 6.86 -10.70
C GLN A 94 8.52 8.30 -10.35
N ARG A 95 7.34 8.49 -9.75
CA ARG A 95 6.82 9.83 -9.41
C ARG A 95 7.28 10.36 -8.05
N CYS A 96 7.76 9.48 -7.17
CA CYS A 96 8.13 9.84 -5.81
C CYS A 96 9.52 9.31 -5.43
N GLY A 97 10.54 10.18 -5.46
CA GLY A 97 11.92 9.81 -5.13
C GLY A 97 12.10 9.21 -3.73
N VAL A 98 11.23 9.54 -2.77
CA VAL A 98 11.28 8.95 -1.42
C VAL A 98 10.93 7.47 -1.42
N LEU A 99 10.20 6.97 -2.42
CA LEU A 99 9.79 5.56 -2.53
C LEU A 99 10.83 4.68 -3.22
N VAL A 100 11.91 5.27 -3.75
CA VAL A 100 12.97 4.54 -4.43
C VAL A 100 13.80 3.74 -3.41
N ARG A 101 14.08 2.48 -3.76
CA ARG A 101 14.77 1.53 -2.90
C ARG A 101 16.23 1.96 -2.75
N LYS A 102 16.69 2.09 -1.49
CA LYS A 102 18.04 2.57 -1.11
C LYS A 102 18.34 4.00 -1.60
N SER A 103 17.35 4.90 -1.63
CA SER A 103 17.59 6.27 -2.08
C SER A 103 18.44 7.08 -1.09
N CYS A 104 19.21 8.03 -1.61
CA CYS A 104 19.79 9.13 -0.83
C CYS A 104 18.75 10.24 -0.51
N SER A 105 17.53 10.09 -1.02
CA SER A 105 16.45 11.09 -0.98
C SER A 105 15.27 10.66 -0.09
N PHE A 106 15.56 10.14 1.11
CA PHE A 106 14.53 9.86 2.11
C PHE A 106 14.19 11.12 2.92
N SER A 107 12.98 11.16 3.48
CA SER A 107 12.57 12.26 4.36
C SER A 107 13.17 12.06 5.75
N LYS A 108 13.65 13.13 6.39
CA LYS A 108 14.14 13.08 7.78
C LYS A 108 13.01 12.82 8.78
N SER A 109 11.81 13.36 8.50
CA SER A 109 10.60 13.19 9.31
C SER A 109 9.59 12.25 8.66
N LEU A 110 8.92 11.44 9.49
CA LEU A 110 7.84 10.55 9.05
C LEU A 110 6.62 11.36 8.58
N ALA A 111 6.32 12.49 9.21
CA ALA A 111 5.20 13.34 8.83
C ALA A 111 5.36 13.86 7.40
N MET A 112 6.54 14.41 7.08
CA MET A 112 6.87 14.86 5.72
C MET A 112 6.90 13.71 4.72
N HIS A 113 7.36 12.54 5.15
CA HIS A 113 7.35 11.35 4.30
C HIS A 113 5.93 10.95 3.90
N THR A 114 5.03 10.85 4.89
CA THR A 114 3.62 10.54 4.69
C THR A 114 2.94 11.61 3.84
N ALA A 115 3.21 12.90 4.07
CA ALA A 115 2.65 13.99 3.28
C ALA A 115 3.04 13.91 1.80
N ARG A 116 4.32 13.65 1.49
CA ARG A 116 4.80 13.48 0.11
C ARG A 116 4.15 12.29 -0.59
N ILE A 117 4.00 11.17 0.12
CA ILE A 117 3.30 9.99 -0.41
C ILE A 117 1.84 10.31 -0.68
N LYS A 118 1.17 11.00 0.26
CA LYS A 118 -0.22 11.43 0.11
C LYS A 118 -0.44 12.24 -1.16
N LEU A 119 0.36 13.27 -1.39
CA LEU A 119 0.26 14.12 -2.56
C LEU A 119 0.39 13.34 -3.87
N VAL A 120 1.33 12.38 -3.93
CA VAL A 120 1.53 11.56 -5.14
C VAL A 120 0.36 10.59 -5.35
N ILE A 121 -0.18 10.00 -4.29
CA ILE A 121 -1.36 9.13 -4.37
C ILE A 121 -2.60 9.93 -4.79
N ASP A 122 -2.83 11.11 -4.21
CA ASP A 122 -3.96 11.96 -4.54
C ASP A 122 -3.86 12.40 -6.02
N LYS A 123 -2.68 12.84 -6.48
CA LYS A 123 -2.43 13.14 -7.89
C LYS A 123 -2.64 11.93 -8.80
N TYR A 124 -2.20 10.73 -8.39
CA TYR A 124 -2.42 9.51 -9.15
C TYR A 124 -3.92 9.22 -9.32
N ASN A 125 -4.69 9.29 -8.22
CA ASN A 125 -6.13 9.07 -8.25
C ASN A 125 -6.87 10.11 -9.12
N LEU A 126 -6.43 11.37 -9.12
CA LEU A 126 -6.99 12.42 -9.99
C LEU A 126 -6.69 12.19 -11.48
N THR A 127 -5.61 11.48 -11.82
CA THR A 127 -5.31 11.16 -13.23
C THR A 127 -6.14 10.00 -13.79
N LEU A 128 -6.87 9.28 -12.94
CA LEU A 128 -7.74 8.19 -13.35
C LEU A 128 -9.12 8.76 -13.72
N LYS A 129 -9.45 8.72 -15.01
CA LYS A 129 -10.76 9.08 -15.55
C LYS A 129 -11.85 8.17 -14.95
#